data_AF-A0A2H9LXQ2-F1
#
_entry.id   AF-A0A2H9LXQ2-F1
#
_cell.length_a   1.000
_cell.length_b   1.000
_cell.length_c   1.000
_cell.angle_alpha   90.00
_cell.angle_beta   90.00
_cell.angle_gamma   90.00
#
_symmetry.space_group_name_H-M   'P 1'
#
loop_
_entity.id
_entity.type
_entity.pdbx_description
1 polymer ?
#
loop_
_entity_poly.entity_id
_entity_poly.type
_entity_poly.pdbx_seq_one_letter_code
_entity_poly.pdbx_strand_id
1 'polypeptide(L)'
;MKTENPMPETRNSEPETRNRQLTGLEYHYLIGRELKQFEGAWLDKVQQSGDGQSFRFKFRRGSIVARLPDYAYASEKPLKGLADSGFLQKMKKHVSGKKLVSVSQIGTDRLLGLGFVSGDGKETVRVIAELFQKGNMLIEENGKIIGVLNPDEFKDRVLKTGVQYLPPKSTGLALEFTAVELKKYLGSEPRYIISLLAKTHLGVTYARHILGRCNLEPKAQAGGLEWQDIEAIARENASLIKHMKPYALKAGGKIADWGLCKLDGNDGWRDAESLSEVIDDYENADRLNAGNCKPKAIAGEKAKKKLEYQLAHLRTLEQQQKEFADAGNAVYANYAELEKLLNEIGNLKNKGMNGEEINAALARDGKKAKISLKAGELEVELA
;
A
#
# COMPACT_ATOMS: atom_id res chain seq x y z
N MET A 1 -51.97 2.95 -15.18
CA MET A 1 -50.63 3.21 -15.75
C MET A 1 -49.62 2.63 -14.78
N LYS A 2 -48.95 1.54 -15.16
CA LYS A 2 -47.86 0.94 -14.40
C LYS A 2 -46.60 1.76 -14.68
N THR A 3 -46.04 2.42 -13.68
CA THR A 3 -44.72 3.04 -13.76
C THR A 3 -43.70 2.00 -13.34
N GLU A 4 -42.95 1.49 -14.31
CA GLU A 4 -41.81 0.60 -14.10
C GLU A 4 -40.75 1.29 -13.24
N ASN A 5 -40.31 0.60 -12.19
CA ASN A 5 -39.24 1.03 -11.32
C ASN A 5 -37.92 0.67 -12.03
N PRO A 6 -37.04 1.62 -12.40
CA PRO A 6 -35.78 1.27 -13.03
C PRO A 6 -34.89 0.56 -12.01
N MET A 7 -34.28 -0.55 -12.43
CA MET A 7 -33.33 -1.30 -11.63
C MET A 7 -32.17 -0.41 -11.16
N PRO A 8 -31.62 -0.61 -9.94
CA PRO A 8 -30.47 0.13 -9.49
C PRO A 8 -29.26 -0.25 -10.36
N GLU A 9 -28.81 0.70 -11.18
CA GLU A 9 -27.53 0.61 -11.88
C GLU A 9 -26.41 0.41 -10.86
N THR A 10 -25.58 -0.58 -11.14
CA THR A 10 -24.42 -0.97 -10.33
C THR A 10 -23.51 0.23 -10.09
N ARG A 11 -23.31 0.58 -8.81
CA ARG A 11 -22.39 1.62 -8.35
C ARG A 11 -20.96 1.28 -8.75
N ASN A 12 -20.50 1.81 -9.88
CA ASN A 12 -19.08 2.02 -10.13
C ASN A 12 -18.67 3.32 -9.42
N SER A 13 -18.31 3.20 -8.14
CA SER A 13 -17.65 4.28 -7.41
C SER A 13 -16.22 4.40 -7.92
N GLU A 14 -15.90 5.46 -8.67
CA GLU A 14 -14.51 5.81 -8.98
C GLU A 14 -13.79 6.19 -7.68
N PRO A 15 -12.65 5.54 -7.35
CA PRO A 15 -11.97 5.74 -6.08
C PRO A 15 -11.17 7.05 -6.06
N GLU A 16 -11.14 7.70 -4.89
CA GLU A 16 -10.23 8.80 -4.57
C GLU A 16 -8.80 8.46 -5.03
N THR A 17 -8.22 9.25 -5.94
CA THR A 17 -6.90 8.98 -6.49
C THR A 17 -5.80 9.29 -5.46
N ARG A 18 -5.63 8.40 -4.47
CA ARG A 18 -4.32 8.22 -3.84
C ARG A 18 -3.36 7.74 -4.93
N ASN A 19 -2.17 8.31 -4.99
CA ASN A 19 -1.11 7.74 -5.79
C ASN A 19 -0.92 6.26 -5.40
N ARG A 20 -0.82 5.39 -6.41
CA ARG A 20 -0.58 3.97 -6.21
C ARG A 20 0.75 3.80 -5.48
N GLN A 21 0.72 3.15 -4.32
CA GLN A 21 1.93 2.78 -3.61
C GLN A 21 2.50 1.49 -4.19
N LEU A 22 3.84 1.36 -4.21
CA LEU A 22 4.46 0.09 -4.58
C LEU A 22 4.34 -0.92 -3.45
N THR A 23 4.23 -2.20 -3.80
CA THR A 23 4.41 -3.32 -2.85
C THR A 23 5.89 -3.50 -2.53
N GLY A 24 6.21 -4.28 -1.48
CA GLY A 24 7.60 -4.63 -1.17
C GLY A 24 8.27 -5.43 -2.31
N LEU A 25 7.51 -6.27 -3.02
CA LEU A 25 7.97 -7.01 -4.20
C LEU A 25 8.34 -6.07 -5.35
N GLU A 26 7.45 -5.12 -5.66
CA GLU A 26 7.69 -4.11 -6.70
C GLU A 26 8.91 -3.27 -6.41
N TYR A 27 9.05 -2.91 -5.14
CA TYR A 27 10.18 -2.14 -4.68
C TYR A 27 11.50 -2.91 -4.77
N HIS A 28 11.48 -4.19 -4.40
CA HIS A 28 12.62 -5.08 -4.54
C HIS A 28 13.06 -5.22 -6.00
N TYR A 29 12.10 -5.46 -6.90
CA TYR A 29 12.36 -5.51 -8.34
C TYR A 29 13.00 -4.21 -8.84
N LEU A 30 12.38 -3.07 -8.51
CA LEU A 30 12.83 -1.77 -8.97
C LEU A 30 14.25 -1.45 -8.50
N ILE A 31 14.56 -1.68 -7.22
CA ILE A 31 15.92 -1.48 -6.70
C ILE A 31 16.89 -2.46 -7.35
N GLY A 32 16.58 -3.76 -7.33
CA GLY A 32 17.50 -4.83 -7.73
C GLY A 32 17.76 -4.91 -9.23
N ARG A 33 16.78 -4.52 -10.07
CA ARG A 33 16.85 -4.62 -11.53
C ARG A 33 17.06 -3.29 -12.22
N GLU A 34 16.50 -2.20 -11.69
CA GLU A 34 16.48 -0.92 -12.40
C GLU A 34 17.41 0.11 -11.76
N LEU A 35 17.32 0.36 -10.45
CA LEU A 35 18.11 1.43 -9.83
C LEU A 35 19.57 1.07 -9.58
N LYS A 36 19.91 -0.23 -9.48
CA LYS A 36 21.31 -0.68 -9.36
C LYS A 36 22.20 -0.21 -10.50
N GLN A 37 21.63 0.08 -11.67
CA GLN A 37 22.41 0.62 -12.80
C GLN A 37 23.13 1.94 -12.48
N PHE A 38 22.70 2.68 -11.44
CA PHE A 38 23.34 3.92 -11.02
C PHE A 38 24.57 3.70 -10.13
N GLU A 39 24.80 2.48 -9.62
CA GLU A 39 26.01 2.16 -8.86
C GLU A 39 27.27 2.48 -9.68
N GLY A 40 28.24 3.08 -8.99
CA GLY A 40 29.47 3.59 -9.56
C GLY A 40 29.33 4.93 -10.29
N ALA A 41 28.13 5.52 -10.40
CA ALA A 41 27.96 6.85 -10.99
C ALA A 41 28.31 7.97 -10.02
N TRP A 42 28.77 9.10 -10.56
CA TRP A 42 28.96 10.34 -9.81
C TRP A 42 27.65 11.12 -9.77
N LEU A 43 27.28 11.62 -8.58
CA LEU A 43 26.08 12.41 -8.39
C LEU A 43 26.33 13.86 -8.83
N ASP A 44 25.71 14.26 -9.93
CA ASP A 44 25.86 15.60 -10.52
C ASP A 44 25.06 16.64 -9.76
N LYS A 45 23.80 16.32 -9.42
CA LYS A 45 22.87 17.28 -8.83
C LYS A 45 21.80 16.61 -7.98
N VAL A 46 21.44 17.27 -6.88
CA VAL A 46 20.24 16.95 -6.10
C VAL A 46 19.22 18.07 -6.24
N GLN A 47 17.98 17.71 -6.52
CA GLN A 47 16.85 18.62 -6.65
C GLN A 47 15.68 18.16 -5.77
N GLN A 48 14.89 19.11 -5.28
CA GLN A 48 13.63 18.85 -4.59
C GLN A 48 12.50 19.60 -5.31
N SER A 49 11.34 18.98 -5.44
CA SER A 49 10.14 19.64 -5.97
C SER A 49 9.61 20.71 -5.02
N GLY A 50 8.81 21.63 -5.55
CA GLY A 50 8.29 22.80 -4.84
C GLY A 50 7.31 22.42 -3.73
N ASP A 51 6.63 21.28 -3.88
CA ASP A 51 5.77 20.68 -2.85
C ASP A 51 6.58 19.93 -1.77
N GLY A 52 7.90 19.82 -1.92
CA GLY A 52 8.80 19.16 -0.99
C GLY A 52 8.78 17.63 -1.01
N GLN A 53 7.92 17.00 -1.82
CA GLN A 53 7.65 15.56 -1.75
C GLN A 53 8.49 14.72 -2.73
N SER A 54 9.05 15.31 -3.80
CA SER A 54 9.92 14.60 -4.74
C SER A 54 11.37 15.05 -4.59
N PHE A 55 12.27 14.07 -4.53
CA PHE A 55 13.71 14.28 -4.61
C PHE A 55 14.25 13.63 -5.88
N ARG A 56 15.09 14.35 -6.61
CA ARG A 56 15.76 13.84 -7.81
C ARG A 56 17.26 13.88 -7.62
N PHE A 57 17.88 12.72 -7.75
CA PHE A 57 19.31 12.48 -7.73
C PHE A 57 19.77 12.28 -9.16
N LYS A 58 20.35 13.32 -9.76
CA LYS A 58 20.79 13.32 -11.16
C LYS A 58 22.23 12.80 -11.27
N PHE A 59 22.40 11.86 -12.18
CA PHE A 59 23.67 11.28 -12.61
C PHE A 59 23.83 11.48 -14.13
N ARG A 60 25.02 11.22 -14.66
CA ARG A 60 25.28 11.29 -16.11
C ARG A 60 24.37 10.37 -16.94
N ARG A 61 24.03 9.19 -16.40
CA ARG A 61 23.24 8.14 -17.08
C ARG A 61 21.75 8.14 -16.72
N GLY A 62 21.25 9.26 -16.20
CA GLY A 62 19.86 9.44 -15.82
C GLY A 62 19.67 9.88 -14.38
N SER A 63 18.48 9.70 -13.83
CA SER A 63 18.20 10.13 -12.45
C SER A 63 17.39 9.10 -11.69
N ILE A 64 17.65 9.01 -10.38
CA ILE A 64 16.75 8.37 -9.43
C ILE A 64 15.82 9.45 -8.90
N VAL A 65 14.51 9.24 -9.01
CA VAL A 65 13.47 10.10 -8.42
C VAL A 65 12.82 9.33 -7.28
N ALA A 66 12.78 9.92 -6.08
CA ALA A 66 12.03 9.41 -4.94
C ALA A 66 10.85 10.35 -4.68
N ARG A 67 9.61 9.87 -4.87
CA ARG A 67 8.34 10.55 -4.54
C ARG A 67 7.86 10.02 -3.20
N LEU A 68 7.93 10.84 -2.15
CA LEU A 68 7.43 10.49 -0.83
C LEU A 68 5.88 10.60 -0.79
N PRO A 69 5.16 9.67 -0.13
CA PRO A 69 5.62 8.41 0.47
C PRO A 69 5.54 7.22 -0.48
N ASP A 70 5.37 7.45 -1.78
CA ASP A 70 4.80 6.46 -2.69
C ASP A 70 5.84 5.47 -3.23
N TYR A 71 6.91 5.98 -3.85
CA TYR A 71 7.86 5.15 -4.60
C TYR A 71 9.12 5.89 -5.07
N ALA A 72 10.10 5.11 -5.53
CA ALA A 72 11.26 5.59 -6.27
C ALA A 72 11.29 4.96 -7.66
N TYR A 73 11.87 5.64 -8.64
CA TYR A 73 11.96 5.18 -10.04
C TYR A 73 13.08 5.90 -10.79
N ALA A 74 13.52 5.32 -11.90
CA ALA A 74 14.45 5.96 -12.83
C ALA A 74 13.71 6.91 -13.78
N SER A 75 14.27 8.10 -14.01
CA SER A 75 13.67 9.07 -14.93
C SER A 75 14.71 10.04 -15.48
N GLU A 76 14.52 10.48 -16.73
CA GLU A 76 15.26 11.58 -17.33
C GLU A 76 14.56 12.94 -17.12
N LYS A 77 13.25 12.91 -16.86
CA LYS A 77 12.39 14.08 -16.82
C LYS A 77 12.76 14.96 -15.60
N PRO A 78 12.85 16.29 -15.76
CA PRO A 78 13.17 17.19 -14.65
C PRO A 78 11.97 17.33 -13.69
N LEU A 79 12.23 17.62 -12.41
CA LEU A 79 11.16 17.97 -11.47
C LEU A 79 10.49 19.30 -11.83
N LYS A 80 9.21 19.45 -11.49
CA LYS A 80 8.45 20.70 -11.64
C LYS A 80 8.52 21.52 -10.36
N GLY A 81 8.79 22.82 -10.48
CA GLY A 81 8.91 23.75 -9.36
C GLY A 81 10.07 23.34 -8.46
N LEU A 82 11.18 24.07 -8.43
CA LEU A 82 12.31 23.67 -7.59
C LEU A 82 12.21 24.36 -6.24
N ALA A 83 12.30 23.58 -5.17
CA ALA A 83 12.43 24.12 -3.83
C ALA A 83 13.90 24.43 -3.51
N ASP A 84 14.08 25.36 -2.57
CA ASP A 84 15.37 25.62 -1.95
C ASP A 84 15.25 25.52 -0.42
N SER A 85 15.17 24.29 0.09
CA SER A 85 15.02 24.02 1.52
C SER A 85 16.36 23.86 2.22
N GLY A 86 16.41 24.16 3.52
CA GLY A 86 17.60 23.92 4.34
C GLY A 86 18.02 22.44 4.37
N PHE A 87 17.04 21.52 4.35
CA PHE A 87 17.30 20.09 4.23
C PHE A 87 17.96 19.74 2.88
N LEU A 88 17.45 20.29 1.77
CA LEU A 88 18.05 20.10 0.44
C LEU A 88 19.49 20.63 0.38
N GLN A 89 19.76 21.81 0.94
CA GLN A 89 21.11 22.37 0.99
C GLN A 89 22.06 21.50 1.82
N LYS A 90 21.58 20.99 2.96
CA LYS A 90 22.33 20.02 3.76
C LYS A 90 22.60 18.73 2.97
N MET A 91 21.63 18.20 2.25
CA MET A 91 21.82 17.02 1.39
C MET A 91 22.88 17.29 0.33
N LYS A 92 22.75 18.39 -0.41
CA LYS A 92 23.71 18.77 -1.46
C LYS A 92 25.14 18.82 -0.91
N LYS A 93 25.35 19.43 0.26
CA LYS A 93 26.67 19.52 0.92
C LYS A 93 27.29 18.14 1.18
N HIS A 94 26.49 17.13 1.52
CA HIS A 94 27.01 15.82 1.92
C HIS A 94 27.09 14.81 0.78
N VAL A 95 26.35 14.96 -0.32
CA VAL A 95 26.35 13.94 -1.41
C VAL A 95 26.72 14.46 -2.80
N SER A 96 26.61 15.77 -3.08
CA SER A 96 26.90 16.28 -4.45
C SER A 96 28.37 16.07 -4.80
N GLY A 97 28.64 15.63 -6.03
CA GLY A 97 29.99 15.34 -6.50
C GLY A 97 30.61 14.07 -5.91
N LYS A 98 29.85 13.28 -5.13
CA LYS A 98 30.31 11.98 -4.62
C LYS A 98 29.87 10.83 -5.53
N LYS A 99 30.63 9.74 -5.51
CA LYS A 99 30.31 8.51 -6.23
C LYS A 99 29.29 7.71 -5.41
N LEU A 100 28.20 7.31 -6.04
CA LEU A 100 27.23 6.36 -5.50
C LEU A 100 27.85 4.96 -5.57
N VAL A 101 28.05 4.32 -4.42
CA VAL A 101 28.68 2.99 -4.33
C VAL A 101 27.70 1.88 -3.99
N SER A 102 26.54 2.22 -3.43
CA SER A 102 25.51 1.25 -3.12
C SER A 102 24.11 1.80 -3.39
N VAL A 103 23.27 0.96 -3.99
CA VAL A 103 21.83 1.15 -4.14
C VAL A 103 21.17 -0.09 -3.56
N SER A 104 20.52 0.05 -2.42
CA SER A 104 20.02 -1.09 -1.65
C SER A 104 18.64 -0.85 -1.06
N GLN A 105 17.93 -1.96 -0.85
CA GLN A 105 16.75 -1.98 0.00
C GLN A 105 17.19 -2.24 1.44
N ILE A 106 16.74 -1.41 2.38
CA ILE A 106 17.06 -1.57 3.80
C ILE A 106 15.97 -2.43 4.45
N GLY A 107 16.32 -3.65 4.85
CA GLY A 107 15.35 -4.60 5.42
C GLY A 107 14.34 -5.11 4.38
N THR A 108 13.12 -5.41 4.82
CA THR A 108 12.03 -5.91 3.94
C THR A 108 10.98 -4.84 3.61
N ASP A 109 11.15 -3.63 4.14
CA ASP A 109 10.24 -2.50 3.96
C ASP A 109 10.60 -1.66 2.73
N ARG A 110 9.75 -0.66 2.44
CA ARG A 110 9.90 0.30 1.32
C ARG A 110 10.90 1.40 1.68
N LEU A 111 12.15 0.98 1.88
CA LEU A 111 13.28 1.82 2.28
C LEU A 111 14.40 1.77 1.24
N LEU A 112 14.66 2.88 0.56
CA LEU A 112 15.78 2.99 -0.39
C LEU A 112 16.98 3.58 0.34
N GLY A 113 18.10 2.87 0.30
CA GLY A 113 19.41 3.37 0.71
C GLY A 113 20.27 3.69 -0.51
N LEU A 114 20.79 4.92 -0.57
CA LEU A 114 21.78 5.38 -1.53
C LEU A 114 23.08 5.70 -0.77
N GLY A 115 24.10 4.84 -0.91
CA GLY A 115 25.38 5.01 -0.24
C GLY A 115 26.42 5.72 -1.10
N PHE A 116 27.09 6.70 -0.51
CA PHE A 116 28.07 7.57 -1.17
C PHE A 116 29.42 7.54 -0.44
N VAL A 117 30.51 7.58 -1.21
CA VAL A 117 31.87 7.65 -0.68
C VAL A 117 32.33 9.08 -0.46
N SER A 118 33.08 9.34 0.62
CA SER A 118 33.73 10.63 0.86
C SER A 118 35.23 10.49 0.97
N GLY A 119 35.99 11.03 0.00
CA GLY A 119 37.45 11.25 0.09
C GLY A 119 38.34 10.00 0.14
N ASP A 120 38.02 8.99 0.95
CA ASP A 120 38.82 7.80 1.27
C ASP A 120 38.35 6.52 0.54
N GLY A 121 37.30 6.61 -0.27
CA GLY A 121 36.74 5.49 -1.02
C GLY A 121 35.84 4.54 -0.24
N LYS A 122 35.59 4.79 1.06
CA LYS A 122 34.62 4.03 1.87
C LYS A 122 33.25 4.70 1.86
N GLU A 123 32.20 3.89 1.97
CA GLU A 123 30.84 4.42 2.14
C GLU A 123 30.76 5.13 3.49
N THR A 124 30.67 6.46 3.47
CA THR A 124 30.63 7.27 4.69
C THR A 124 29.29 7.95 4.88
N VAL A 125 28.54 8.20 3.81
CA VAL A 125 27.25 8.91 3.83
C VAL A 125 26.18 8.08 3.13
N ARG A 126 25.03 7.87 3.76
CA ARG A 126 23.84 7.31 3.12
C ARG A 126 22.70 8.32 3.07
N VAL A 127 21.98 8.32 1.97
CA VAL A 127 20.66 8.93 1.87
C VAL A 127 19.62 7.81 1.96
N ILE A 128 18.66 7.97 2.87
CA ILE A 128 17.64 6.96 3.16
C ILE A 128 16.27 7.57 2.88
N ALA A 129 15.52 6.99 1.95
CA ALA A 129 14.14 7.36 1.67
C ALA A 129 13.18 6.34 2.30
N GLU A 130 12.35 6.80 3.24
CA GLU A 130 11.23 6.03 3.78
C GLU A 130 10.00 6.28 2.89
N LEU A 131 9.57 5.28 2.12
CA LEU A 131 8.46 5.36 1.16
C LEU A 131 7.25 4.57 1.66
N PHE A 132 6.86 4.87 2.89
CA PHE A 132 5.68 4.33 3.55
C PHE A 132 5.19 5.34 4.59
N GLN A 133 3.98 5.11 5.13
CA GLN A 133 3.31 6.05 6.04
C GLN A 133 3.27 7.48 5.45
N LYS A 134 3.80 8.48 6.17
CA LYS A 134 3.87 9.88 5.74
C LYS A 134 5.05 10.18 4.82
N GLY A 135 5.98 9.24 4.68
CA GLY A 135 7.18 9.40 3.89
C GLY A 135 8.23 10.25 4.61
N ASN A 136 9.50 9.87 4.46
CA ASN A 136 10.60 10.61 5.07
C ASN A 136 11.87 10.51 4.22
N MET A 137 12.79 11.44 4.45
CA MET A 137 14.10 11.44 3.82
C MET A 137 15.15 11.76 4.88
N LEU A 138 16.18 10.94 4.97
CA LEU A 138 17.25 11.07 5.95
C LEU A 138 18.61 11.11 5.25
N ILE A 139 19.55 11.76 5.91
CA ILE A 139 20.98 11.73 5.60
C ILE A 139 21.65 11.14 6.83
N GLU A 140 22.34 10.03 6.64
CA GLU A 140 23.10 9.34 7.65
C GLU A 140 24.59 9.41 7.31
N GLU A 141 25.42 9.58 8.33
CA GLU A 141 26.88 9.55 8.22
C GLU A 141 27.42 8.77 9.41
N ASN A 142 28.22 7.73 9.14
CA ASN A 142 28.83 6.86 10.15
C ASN A 142 27.85 6.33 11.22
N GLY A 143 26.67 5.87 10.81
CA GLY A 143 25.61 5.33 11.67
C GLY A 143 24.64 6.37 12.22
N LYS A 144 24.96 7.67 12.16
CA LYS A 144 24.17 8.72 12.80
C LYS A 144 23.42 9.56 11.79
N ILE A 145 22.17 9.89 12.11
CA ILE A 145 21.35 10.82 11.34
C ILE A 145 21.97 12.20 11.44
N ILE A 146 22.48 12.72 10.33
CA ILE A 146 22.96 14.10 10.24
C ILE A 146 21.89 15.03 9.66
N GLY A 147 20.89 14.51 8.94
CA GLY A 147 19.74 15.30 8.49
C GLY A 147 18.47 14.45 8.41
N VAL A 148 17.33 15.03 8.76
CA VAL A 148 16.01 14.38 8.65
C VAL A 148 15.02 15.41 8.12
N LEU A 149 14.19 15.02 7.14
CA LEU A 149 13.20 15.91 6.53
C LEU A 149 12.06 16.19 7.52
N ASN A 150 11.48 15.12 8.07
CA ASN A 150 10.41 15.19 9.07
C ASN A 150 10.87 14.48 10.35
N PRO A 151 11.36 15.21 11.37
CA PRO A 151 11.72 14.59 12.65
C PRO A 151 10.51 13.92 13.28
N ASP A 152 10.70 12.73 13.84
CA ASP A 152 9.61 11.95 14.45
C ASP A 152 10.13 11.04 15.57
N GLU A 153 9.23 10.62 16.45
CA GLU A 153 9.53 9.76 17.59
C GLU A 153 8.49 8.65 17.69
N PHE A 154 8.94 7.41 17.49
CA PHE A 154 8.12 6.21 17.57
C PHE A 154 8.47 5.43 18.83
N LYS A 155 7.58 4.51 19.22
CA LYS A 155 7.80 3.62 20.38
C LYS A 155 9.15 2.90 20.36
N ASP A 156 9.60 2.47 19.19
CA ASP A 156 10.79 1.63 19.03
C ASP A 156 11.98 2.35 18.37
N ARG A 157 11.83 3.60 17.90
CA ARG A 157 12.90 4.33 17.19
C ARG A 157 12.68 5.85 17.20
N VAL A 158 13.77 6.60 17.15
CA VAL A 158 13.74 8.07 17.10
C VAL A 158 14.42 8.56 15.83
N LEU A 159 13.76 9.42 15.07
CA LEU A 159 14.28 10.04 13.84
C LEU A 159 14.64 11.50 14.12
N LYS A 160 15.81 11.74 14.71
CA LYS A 160 16.33 13.09 15.01
C LYS A 160 17.82 13.18 14.69
N THR A 161 18.30 14.39 14.37
CA THR A 161 19.74 14.62 14.13
C THR A 161 20.57 14.25 15.36
N GLY A 162 21.70 13.58 15.15
CA GLY A 162 22.62 13.09 16.18
C GLY A 162 22.30 11.68 16.70
N VAL A 163 21.11 11.15 16.39
CA VAL A 163 20.68 9.81 16.82
C VAL A 163 21.14 8.76 15.82
N GLN A 164 21.46 7.55 16.29
CA GLN A 164 21.75 6.41 15.42
C GLN A 164 20.49 6.03 14.64
N TYR A 165 20.61 5.87 13.31
CA TYR A 165 19.47 5.43 12.50
C TYR A 165 19.16 3.96 12.76
N LEU A 166 17.88 3.67 13.01
CA LEU A 166 17.34 2.32 13.09
C LEU A 166 16.18 2.17 12.08
N PRO A 167 16.20 1.17 11.20
CA PRO A 167 15.06 0.87 10.34
C PRO A 167 13.84 0.44 11.17
N PRO A 168 12.63 0.48 10.60
CA PRO A 168 11.46 -0.15 11.20
C PRO A 168 11.71 -1.64 11.47
N LYS A 169 10.95 -2.20 12.41
CA LYS A 169 10.99 -3.64 12.66
C LYS A 169 10.48 -4.38 11.43
N SER A 170 11.30 -5.30 10.91
CA SER A 170 10.96 -6.15 9.78
C SER A 170 9.70 -6.97 10.04
N THR A 171 8.95 -7.23 8.97
CA THR A 171 7.75 -8.08 8.95
C THR A 171 8.05 -9.54 9.30
N GLY A 172 9.32 -9.97 9.30
CA GLY A 172 9.76 -11.27 9.80
C GLY A 172 9.72 -12.42 8.78
N LEU A 173 9.27 -12.17 7.55
CA LEU A 173 9.36 -13.12 6.43
C LEU A 173 10.19 -12.50 5.29
N ALA A 174 11.12 -13.29 4.76
CA ALA A 174 11.96 -12.88 3.64
C ALA A 174 11.15 -12.70 2.34
N LEU A 175 11.79 -12.13 1.30
CA LEU A 175 11.19 -12.00 -0.02
C LEU A 175 10.93 -13.39 -0.64
N GLU A 176 11.98 -14.18 -0.76
CA GLU A 176 11.86 -15.60 -1.06
C GLU A 176 11.86 -16.37 0.25
N PHE A 177 10.95 -17.33 0.40
CA PHE A 177 10.78 -18.10 1.62
C PHE A 177 10.43 -19.54 1.31
N THR A 178 10.87 -20.44 2.19
CA THR A 178 10.55 -21.87 2.17
C THR A 178 9.19 -22.15 2.82
N ALA A 179 8.64 -23.34 2.58
CA ALA A 179 7.42 -23.78 3.25
C ALA A 179 7.56 -23.80 4.79
N VAL A 180 8.74 -24.15 5.30
CA VAL A 180 9.05 -24.16 6.74
C VAL A 180 9.00 -22.74 7.32
N GLU A 181 9.62 -21.77 6.65
CA GLU A 181 9.59 -20.36 7.06
C GLU A 181 8.17 -19.79 6.99
N LEU A 182 7.42 -20.12 5.92
CA LEU A 182 6.03 -19.71 5.81
C LEU A 182 5.18 -20.32 6.93
N LYS A 183 5.29 -21.62 7.23
CA LYS A 183 4.53 -22.25 8.33
C LYS A 183 4.83 -21.56 9.66
N LYS A 184 6.10 -21.27 9.93
CA LYS A 184 6.52 -20.55 11.14
C LYS A 184 5.93 -19.15 11.19
N TYR A 185 5.90 -18.44 10.06
CA TYR A 185 5.33 -17.09 9.96
C TYR A 185 3.81 -17.07 10.14
N LEU A 186 3.10 -18.01 9.53
CA LEU A 186 1.64 -18.11 9.65
C LEU A 186 1.22 -18.37 11.11
N GLY A 187 2.03 -19.12 11.84
CA GLY A 187 1.75 -19.48 13.23
C GLY A 187 0.50 -20.33 13.36
N SER A 188 -0.03 -20.43 14.58
CA SER A 188 -1.23 -21.20 14.92
C SER A 188 -2.48 -20.35 15.14
N GLU A 189 -2.38 -19.02 15.08
CA GLU A 189 -3.53 -18.15 15.35
C GLU A 189 -4.56 -18.15 14.22
N PRO A 190 -5.86 -18.08 14.53
CA PRO A 190 -6.93 -18.05 13.54
C PRO A 190 -6.99 -16.69 12.85
N ARG A 191 -6.11 -16.48 11.88
CA ARG A 191 -6.08 -15.34 10.97
C ARG A 191 -6.31 -15.81 9.55
N TYR A 192 -7.01 -14.99 8.76
CA TYR A 192 -7.14 -15.23 7.34
C TYR A 192 -5.78 -15.17 6.65
N ILE A 193 -5.51 -16.13 5.77
CA ILE A 193 -4.24 -16.21 5.05
C ILE A 193 -3.93 -14.92 4.27
N ILE A 194 -4.93 -14.31 3.63
CA ILE A 194 -4.72 -13.05 2.90
C ILE A 194 -4.24 -11.93 3.82
N SER A 195 -4.74 -11.88 5.07
CA SER A 195 -4.34 -10.85 6.03
C SER A 195 -2.89 -10.99 6.47
N LEU A 196 -2.36 -12.21 6.47
CA LEU A 196 -0.96 -12.47 6.82
C LEU A 196 -0.05 -12.20 5.63
N LEU A 197 -0.35 -12.78 4.46
CA LEU A 197 0.46 -12.58 3.27
C LEU A 197 0.48 -11.11 2.81
N ALA A 198 -0.62 -10.37 2.98
CA ALA A 198 -0.67 -8.94 2.65
C ALA A 198 0.25 -8.06 3.52
N LYS A 199 0.67 -8.54 4.71
CA LYS A 199 1.64 -7.85 5.57
C LYS A 199 3.08 -8.15 5.19
N THR A 200 3.31 -9.05 4.25
CA THR A 200 4.64 -9.35 3.70
C THR A 200 4.95 -8.42 2.53
N HIS A 201 6.08 -8.63 1.87
CA HIS A 201 6.46 -7.91 0.65
C HIS A 201 5.45 -8.07 -0.50
N LEU A 202 4.63 -9.12 -0.48
CA LEU A 202 3.61 -9.38 -1.50
C LEU A 202 2.53 -8.30 -1.54
N GLY A 203 2.15 -7.70 -0.41
CA GLY A 203 0.93 -6.90 -0.35
C GLY A 203 -0.32 -7.68 -0.76
N VAL A 204 -1.47 -7.02 -0.81
CA VAL A 204 -2.76 -7.69 -1.09
C VAL A 204 -2.80 -8.27 -2.51
N THR A 205 -2.26 -7.53 -3.47
CA THR A 205 -2.35 -7.84 -4.91
C THR A 205 -1.64 -9.14 -5.26
N TYR A 206 -0.34 -9.26 -4.94
CA TYR A 206 0.42 -10.47 -5.25
C TYR A 206 0.05 -11.63 -4.33
N ALA A 207 -0.38 -11.37 -3.09
CA ALA A 207 -0.91 -12.41 -2.22
C ALA A 207 -2.19 -13.04 -2.79
N ARG A 208 -3.14 -12.24 -3.28
CA ARG A 208 -4.34 -12.77 -3.96
C ARG A 208 -3.99 -13.58 -5.20
N HIS A 209 -3.06 -13.09 -6.02
CA HIS A 209 -2.63 -13.79 -7.21
C HIS A 209 -2.03 -15.17 -6.88
N ILE A 210 -1.12 -15.25 -5.91
CA ILE A 210 -0.53 -16.52 -5.46
C ILE A 210 -1.61 -17.46 -4.92
N LEU A 211 -2.53 -16.97 -4.09
CA LEU A 211 -3.60 -17.81 -3.53
C LEU A 211 -4.53 -18.34 -4.62
N GLY A 212 -4.87 -17.52 -5.62
CA GLY A 212 -5.65 -17.94 -6.78
C GLY A 212 -4.95 -19.04 -7.59
N ARG A 213 -3.63 -18.92 -7.79
CA ARG A 213 -2.80 -19.95 -8.44
C ARG A 213 -2.76 -21.27 -7.67
N CYS A 214 -2.86 -21.20 -6.34
CA CYS A 214 -2.98 -22.37 -5.47
C CYS A 214 -4.41 -22.87 -5.28
N ASN A 215 -5.42 -22.24 -5.90
CA ASN A 215 -6.84 -22.53 -5.68
C ASN A 215 -7.26 -22.46 -4.20
N LEU A 216 -6.70 -21.47 -3.48
CA LEU A 216 -6.96 -21.24 -2.06
C LEU A 216 -7.83 -20.00 -1.85
N GLU A 217 -8.85 -20.15 -1.01
CA GLU A 217 -9.72 -19.04 -0.63
C GLU A 217 -8.96 -17.98 0.20
N PRO A 218 -9.01 -16.69 -0.16
CA PRO A 218 -8.30 -15.64 0.57
C PRO A 218 -8.66 -15.57 2.07
N LYS A 219 -9.91 -15.93 2.41
CA LYS A 219 -10.43 -15.99 3.78
C LYS A 219 -10.26 -17.37 4.45
N ALA A 220 -9.48 -18.28 3.88
CA ALA A 220 -9.10 -19.52 4.56
C ALA A 220 -8.29 -19.21 5.84
N GLN A 221 -8.47 -20.04 6.87
CA GLN A 221 -7.75 -19.90 8.14
C GLN A 221 -6.31 -20.41 7.99
N ALA A 222 -5.32 -19.55 8.24
CA ALA A 222 -3.91 -19.90 8.06
C ALA A 222 -3.45 -21.07 8.94
N GLY A 223 -3.99 -21.18 10.16
CA GLY A 223 -3.71 -22.30 11.06
C GLY A 223 -4.22 -23.66 10.56
N GLY A 224 -5.23 -23.66 9.67
CA GLY A 224 -5.86 -24.86 9.12
C GLY A 224 -5.38 -25.26 7.72
N LEU A 225 -4.32 -24.63 7.21
CA LEU A 225 -3.74 -25.00 5.92
C LEU A 225 -2.91 -26.29 6.03
N GLU A 226 -3.13 -27.17 5.07
CA GLU A 226 -2.35 -28.39 4.92
C GLU A 226 -0.94 -28.09 4.47
N TRP A 227 0.00 -29.00 4.75
CA TRP A 227 1.40 -28.78 4.36
C TRP A 227 1.57 -28.60 2.84
N GLN A 228 0.76 -29.30 2.04
CA GLN A 228 0.74 -29.19 0.59
C GLN A 228 0.37 -27.78 0.10
N ASP A 229 -0.58 -27.12 0.77
CA ASP A 229 -0.99 -25.74 0.45
C ASP A 229 0.16 -24.77 0.70
N ILE A 230 0.87 -24.96 1.81
CA ILE A 230 2.00 -24.11 2.21
C ILE A 230 3.18 -24.28 1.25
N GLU A 231 3.46 -25.52 0.82
CA GLU A 231 4.44 -25.80 -0.24
C GLU A 231 4.05 -25.18 -1.58
N ALA A 232 2.76 -25.22 -1.93
CA ALA A 232 2.26 -24.58 -3.15
C ALA A 232 2.48 -23.06 -3.11
N ILE A 233 2.14 -22.39 -2.00
CA ILE A 233 2.33 -20.94 -1.84
C ILE A 233 3.81 -20.56 -1.95
N ALA A 234 4.70 -21.29 -1.26
CA ALA A 234 6.14 -21.02 -1.31
C ALA A 234 6.71 -21.18 -2.73
N ARG A 235 6.27 -22.22 -3.45
CA ARG A 235 6.67 -22.49 -4.84
C ARG A 235 6.15 -21.43 -5.81
N GLU A 236 4.89 -21.03 -5.71
CA GLU A 236 4.33 -19.96 -6.56
C GLU A 236 5.00 -18.61 -6.26
N ASN A 237 5.34 -18.31 -5.01
CA ASN A 237 6.14 -17.12 -4.66
C ASN A 237 7.53 -17.13 -5.33
N ALA A 238 8.26 -18.24 -5.24
CA ALA A 238 9.56 -18.38 -5.89
C ALA A 238 9.44 -18.26 -7.42
N SER A 239 8.40 -18.85 -8.01
CA SER A 239 8.10 -18.73 -9.44
C SER A 239 7.82 -17.28 -9.85
N LEU A 240 7.02 -16.56 -9.06
CA LEU A 240 6.70 -15.15 -9.27
C LEU A 240 7.98 -14.31 -9.28
N ILE A 241 8.83 -14.44 -8.25
CA ILE A 241 10.09 -13.70 -8.12
C ILE A 241 11.01 -13.96 -9.31
N LYS A 242 11.08 -15.21 -9.80
CA LYS A 242 11.92 -15.59 -10.93
C LYS A 242 11.45 -14.99 -12.26
N HIS A 243 10.14 -14.85 -12.46
CA HIS A 243 9.56 -14.48 -13.75
C HIS A 243 8.88 -13.11 -13.75
N MET A 244 9.24 -12.22 -12.81
CA MET A 244 8.70 -10.86 -12.74
C MET A 244 8.91 -10.10 -14.05
N LYS A 245 7.81 -9.59 -14.62
CA LYS A 245 7.78 -8.78 -15.84
C LYS A 245 6.87 -7.57 -15.65
N PRO A 246 7.39 -6.34 -15.81
CA PRO A 246 6.59 -5.13 -15.73
C PRO A 246 5.46 -5.10 -16.76
N TYR A 247 4.30 -4.61 -16.33
CA TYR A 247 3.19 -4.29 -17.22
C TYR A 247 2.49 -3.02 -16.75
N ALA A 248 1.75 -2.39 -17.66
CA ALA A 248 0.90 -1.24 -17.36
C ALA A 248 -0.55 -1.54 -17.74
N LEU A 249 -1.49 -1.12 -16.90
CA LEU A 249 -2.92 -1.15 -17.18
C LEU A 249 -3.37 0.24 -17.60
N LYS A 250 -4.09 0.31 -18.72
CA LYS A 250 -4.65 1.56 -19.21
C LYS A 250 -6.16 1.60 -19.03
N ALA A 251 -6.66 2.67 -18.43
CA ALA A 251 -8.08 3.00 -18.41
C ALA A 251 -8.25 4.44 -18.93
N GLY A 252 -9.18 4.64 -19.87
CA GLY A 252 -9.43 5.97 -20.45
C GLY A 252 -8.20 6.63 -21.11
N GLY A 253 -7.31 5.81 -21.72
CA GLY A 253 -6.09 6.31 -22.38
C GLY A 253 -4.95 6.72 -21.45
N LYS A 254 -5.11 6.57 -20.13
CA LYS A 254 -4.08 6.87 -19.12
C LYS A 254 -3.67 5.60 -18.39
N ILE A 255 -2.46 5.60 -17.80
CA ILE A 255 -2.03 4.54 -16.90
C ILE A 255 -2.89 4.61 -15.65
N ALA A 256 -3.61 3.53 -15.38
CA ALA A 256 -4.47 3.39 -14.21
C ALA A 256 -3.77 2.59 -13.10
N ASP A 257 -3.00 1.58 -13.49
CA ASP A 257 -2.35 0.64 -12.58
C ASP A 257 -1.16 -0.04 -13.29
N TRP A 258 -0.36 -0.82 -12.58
CA TRP A 258 0.81 -1.54 -13.08
C TRP A 258 1.12 -2.75 -12.21
N GLY A 259 2.19 -3.48 -12.52
CA GLY A 259 2.68 -4.56 -11.67
C GLY A 259 3.77 -5.40 -12.33
N LEU A 260 4.05 -6.57 -11.75
CA LEU A 260 5.16 -7.45 -12.11
C LEU A 260 4.74 -8.85 -12.58
N CYS A 261 3.45 -9.15 -12.60
CA CYS A 261 2.91 -10.33 -13.24
C CYS A 261 1.48 -10.04 -13.70
N LYS A 262 1.03 -10.71 -14.75
CA LYS A 262 -0.35 -10.55 -15.24
C LYS A 262 -1.31 -11.08 -14.18
N LEU A 263 -2.09 -10.17 -13.61
CA LEU A 263 -3.13 -10.49 -12.62
C LEU A 263 -4.42 -10.88 -13.34
N ASP A 264 -5.15 -11.82 -12.75
CA ASP A 264 -6.41 -12.31 -13.29
C ASP A 264 -7.48 -11.21 -13.30
N GLY A 265 -8.27 -11.14 -14.37
CA GLY A 265 -9.42 -10.22 -14.48
C GLY A 265 -9.13 -8.80 -14.98
N ASN A 266 -7.91 -8.50 -15.41
CA ASN A 266 -7.55 -7.18 -15.96
C ASN A 266 -7.45 -7.21 -17.49
N ASP A 267 -8.43 -6.60 -18.17
CA ASP A 267 -8.35 -6.30 -19.61
C ASP A 267 -7.56 -5.00 -19.87
N GLY A 268 -6.95 -4.85 -21.05
CA GLY A 268 -6.28 -3.60 -21.44
C GLY A 268 -4.86 -3.41 -20.91
N TRP A 269 -4.13 -4.50 -20.67
CA TRP A 269 -2.71 -4.46 -20.31
C TRP A 269 -1.81 -4.21 -21.52
N ARG A 270 -0.67 -3.56 -21.28
CA ARG A 270 0.50 -3.57 -22.17
C ARG A 270 1.71 -4.10 -21.41
N ASP A 271 2.51 -4.92 -22.07
CA ASP A 271 3.85 -5.20 -21.58
C ASP A 271 4.65 -3.89 -21.53
N ALA A 272 5.50 -3.74 -20.51
CA ALA A 272 6.34 -2.56 -20.32
C ALA A 272 7.82 -2.99 -20.28
N GLU A 273 8.72 -2.12 -20.74
CA GLU A 273 10.15 -2.43 -20.73
C GLU A 273 10.72 -2.37 -19.31
N SER A 274 10.20 -1.45 -18.50
CA SER A 274 10.57 -1.29 -17.09
C SER A 274 9.41 -0.76 -16.25
N LEU A 275 9.44 -1.02 -14.96
CA LEU A 275 8.53 -0.43 -14.00
C LEU A 275 8.74 1.09 -13.89
N SER A 276 9.99 1.54 -13.98
CA SER A 276 10.34 2.96 -14.02
C SER A 276 9.70 3.72 -15.18
N GLU A 277 9.66 3.14 -16.39
CA GLU A 277 8.96 3.74 -17.54
C GLU A 277 7.48 3.96 -17.23
N VAL A 278 6.81 2.94 -16.67
CA VAL A 278 5.38 3.01 -16.35
C VAL A 278 5.09 4.10 -15.32
N ILE A 279 5.90 4.16 -14.26
CA ILE A 279 5.78 5.19 -13.22
C ILE A 279 6.09 6.59 -13.78
N ASP A 280 7.13 6.72 -14.61
CA ASP A 280 7.53 7.99 -15.21
C ASP A 280 6.49 8.51 -16.21
N ASP A 281 5.78 7.63 -16.91
CA ASP A 281 4.63 7.98 -17.76
C ASP A 281 3.41 8.38 -16.92
N TYR A 282 3.14 7.69 -15.82
CA TYR A 282 2.06 8.02 -14.89
C TYR A 282 2.25 9.42 -14.29
N GLU A 283 3.43 9.69 -13.71
CA GLU A 283 3.75 10.98 -13.07
C GLU A 283 3.79 12.15 -14.05
N ASN A 284 4.05 11.86 -15.33
CA ASN A 284 4.18 12.88 -16.37
C ASN A 284 3.04 12.84 -17.40
N ALA A 285 1.93 12.15 -17.11
CA ALA A 285 0.79 12.06 -18.02
C ALA A 285 0.29 13.45 -18.48
N ASP A 286 0.25 14.44 -17.58
CA ASP A 286 -0.12 15.82 -17.94
C ASP A 286 0.92 16.50 -18.87
N ARG A 287 2.21 16.17 -18.79
CA ARG A 287 3.23 16.69 -19.72
C ARG A 287 3.09 16.06 -21.10
N LEU A 288 2.77 14.78 -21.17
CA LEU A 288 2.51 14.07 -22.43
C LEU A 288 1.28 14.64 -23.14
N ASN A 289 0.23 14.97 -22.38
CA ASN A 289 -0.98 15.59 -22.93
C ASN A 289 -0.84 17.10 -23.22
N ALA A 290 0.05 17.82 -22.52
CA ALA A 290 0.29 19.25 -22.71
C ALA A 290 1.05 19.61 -24.00
N GLY A 291 1.53 18.62 -24.76
CA GLY A 291 2.05 18.84 -26.12
C GLY A 291 1.03 19.45 -27.09
N ASN A 292 -0.27 19.50 -26.73
CA ASN A 292 -1.35 19.90 -27.63
C ASN A 292 -2.31 21.00 -27.14
N CYS A 293 -2.08 21.69 -26.01
CA CYS A 293 -2.98 22.79 -25.60
C CYS A 293 -2.25 23.93 -24.88
N LYS A 294 -2.44 25.16 -25.37
CA LYS A 294 -1.90 26.39 -24.76
C LYS A 294 -2.45 26.59 -23.34
N PRO A 295 -1.65 27.18 -22.42
CA PRO A 295 -2.00 27.25 -21.00
C PRO A 295 -2.70 28.56 -20.66
N LYS A 296 -4.01 28.53 -20.37
CA LYS A 296 -4.74 29.43 -19.43
C LYS A 296 -6.26 29.26 -19.61
N ALA A 297 -6.85 28.29 -18.92
CA ALA A 297 -8.29 28.20 -18.60
C ALA A 297 -8.59 27.03 -17.64
N ILE A 298 -7.77 25.98 -17.65
CA ILE A 298 -8.09 24.66 -17.04
C ILE A 298 -8.01 24.65 -15.50
N ALA A 299 -7.22 25.53 -14.87
CA ALA A 299 -6.99 25.48 -13.41
C ALA A 299 -8.24 25.86 -12.59
N GLY A 300 -9.01 26.84 -13.03
CA GLY A 300 -10.22 27.30 -12.32
C GLY A 300 -11.37 26.30 -12.39
N GLU A 301 -11.53 25.65 -13.54
CA GLU A 301 -12.63 24.69 -13.76
C GLU A 301 -12.38 23.35 -13.04
N LYS A 302 -11.12 22.90 -12.97
CA LYS A 302 -10.72 21.74 -12.16
C LYS A 302 -10.91 21.98 -10.66
N ALA A 303 -10.58 23.18 -10.18
CA ALA A 303 -10.77 23.54 -8.77
C ALA A 303 -12.26 23.60 -8.39
N LYS A 304 -13.11 24.13 -9.27
CA LYS A 304 -14.56 24.23 -9.04
C LYS A 304 -15.24 22.86 -9.00
N LYS A 305 -14.92 21.98 -9.95
CA LYS A 305 -15.43 20.60 -9.95
C LYS A 305 -14.96 19.82 -8.72
N LYS A 306 -13.73 20.06 -8.26
CA LYS A 306 -13.20 19.45 -7.03
C LYS A 306 -13.97 19.91 -5.78
N LEU A 307 -14.30 21.21 -5.70
CA LEU A 307 -15.06 21.76 -4.59
C LEU A 307 -16.50 21.23 -4.54
N GLU A 308 -17.18 21.16 -5.69
CA GLU A 308 -18.54 20.63 -5.78
C GLU A 308 -18.61 19.15 -5.35
N TYR A 309 -17.61 18.36 -5.75
CA TYR A 309 -17.48 16.97 -5.30
C TYR A 309 -17.24 16.86 -3.79
N GLN A 310 -16.36 17.69 -3.23
CA GLN A 310 -16.08 17.71 -1.80
C GLN A 310 -17.32 18.02 -0.97
N LEU A 311 -18.16 18.96 -1.41
CA LEU A 311 -19.41 19.30 -0.74
C LEU A 311 -20.44 18.17 -0.81
N ALA A 312 -20.53 17.46 -1.94
CA ALA A 312 -21.43 16.31 -2.07
C ALA A 312 -20.99 15.13 -1.21
N HIS A 313 -19.68 14.87 -1.12
CA HIS A 313 -19.14 13.82 -0.26
C HIS A 313 -19.36 14.13 1.23
N LEU A 314 -19.16 15.39 1.63
CA LEU A 314 -19.40 15.83 3.01
C LEU A 314 -20.86 15.60 3.43
N ARG A 315 -21.83 15.90 2.56
CA ARG A 315 -23.25 15.60 2.80
C ARG A 315 -23.53 14.10 2.96
N THR A 316 -22.81 13.26 2.21
CA THR A 316 -22.94 11.80 2.30
C THR A 316 -22.39 11.28 3.63
N LEU A 317 -21.26 11.83 4.07
CA LEU A 317 -20.67 11.51 5.37
C LEU A 317 -21.57 11.97 6.53
N GLU A 318 -22.20 13.15 6.42
CA GLU A 318 -23.19 13.63 7.40
C GLU A 318 -24.42 12.70 7.45
N GLN A 319 -24.87 12.21 6.30
CA GLN A 319 -25.99 11.25 6.24
C GLN A 319 -25.61 9.91 6.87
N GLN A 320 -24.40 9.40 6.60
CA GLN A 320 -23.88 8.18 7.24
C GLN A 320 -23.67 8.38 8.75
N GLN A 321 -23.19 9.55 9.17
CA GLN A 321 -23.06 9.88 10.59
C GLN A 321 -24.42 9.81 11.28
N LYS A 322 -25.48 10.34 10.63
CA LYS A 322 -26.83 10.25 11.14
C LYS A 322 -27.33 8.81 11.19
N GLU A 323 -27.14 8.02 10.14
CA GLU A 323 -27.53 6.60 10.10
C GLU A 323 -26.82 5.77 11.18
N PHE A 324 -25.52 5.99 11.38
CA PHE A 324 -24.78 5.31 12.45
C PHE A 324 -25.18 5.79 13.85
N ALA A 325 -25.51 7.07 14.01
CA ALA A 325 -26.05 7.59 15.26
C ALA A 325 -27.43 6.98 15.57
N ASP A 326 -28.31 6.89 14.58
CA ASP A 326 -29.64 6.28 14.71
C ASP A 326 -29.53 4.77 15.02
N ALA A 327 -28.63 4.06 14.34
CA ALA A 327 -28.34 2.66 14.63
C ALA A 327 -27.76 2.47 16.04
N GLY A 328 -26.83 3.34 16.46
CA GLY A 328 -26.27 3.33 17.81
C GLY A 328 -27.32 3.60 18.88
N ASN A 329 -28.22 4.56 18.65
CA ASN A 329 -29.34 4.85 19.53
C ASN A 329 -30.31 3.66 19.63
N ALA A 330 -30.59 2.97 18.52
CA ALA A 330 -31.42 1.77 18.51
C ALA A 330 -30.81 0.62 19.31
N VAL A 331 -29.49 0.41 19.20
CA VAL A 331 -28.76 -0.57 20.04
C VAL A 331 -28.81 -0.17 21.51
N TYR A 332 -28.60 1.11 21.82
CA TYR A 332 -28.63 1.60 23.20
C TYR A 332 -30.02 1.47 23.84
N ALA A 333 -31.08 1.82 23.10
CA ALA A 333 -32.47 1.69 23.55
C ALA A 333 -32.87 0.24 23.86
N ASN A 334 -32.26 -0.74 23.18
CA ASN A 334 -32.57 -2.16 23.34
C ASN A 334 -31.45 -2.95 24.02
N TYR A 335 -30.51 -2.25 24.69
CA TYR A 335 -29.29 -2.85 25.25
C TYR A 335 -29.58 -4.01 26.21
N ALA A 336 -30.56 -3.84 27.11
CA ALA A 336 -30.91 -4.86 28.10
C ALA A 336 -31.53 -6.12 27.49
N GLU A 337 -32.23 -6.00 26.37
CA GLU A 337 -32.82 -7.15 25.66
C GLU A 337 -31.76 -7.87 24.82
N LEU A 338 -30.89 -7.10 24.15
CA LEU A 338 -29.75 -7.64 23.40
C LEU A 338 -28.76 -8.38 24.30
N GLU A 339 -28.47 -7.84 25.49
CA GLU A 339 -27.58 -8.49 26.47
C GLU A 339 -28.16 -9.81 26.98
N LYS A 340 -29.47 -9.86 27.25
CA LYS A 340 -30.16 -11.12 27.60
C LYS A 340 -30.09 -12.15 26.47
N LEU A 341 -30.34 -11.72 25.23
CA LEU A 341 -30.30 -12.58 24.05
C LEU A 341 -28.88 -13.13 23.81
N LEU A 342 -27.85 -12.29 23.93
CA LEU A 342 -26.45 -12.69 23.77
C LEU A 342 -26.01 -13.69 24.84
N ASN A 343 -26.43 -13.49 26.09
CA ASN A 343 -26.15 -14.42 27.19
C ASN A 343 -26.86 -15.77 26.99
N GLU A 344 -28.10 -15.75 26.51
CA GLU A 344 -28.88 -16.96 26.19
C GLU A 344 -28.23 -17.76 25.05
N ILE A 345 -27.83 -17.08 23.97
CA ILE A 345 -27.07 -17.69 22.87
C ILE A 345 -25.73 -18.25 23.35
N GLY A 346 -25.01 -17.51 24.21
CA GLY A 346 -23.75 -17.98 24.80
C GLY A 346 -23.92 -19.25 25.62
N ASN A 347 -24.98 -19.33 26.43
CA ASN A 347 -25.31 -20.52 27.22
C ASN A 347 -25.67 -21.72 26.35
N LEU A 348 -26.41 -21.53 25.26
CA LEU A 348 -26.77 -22.59 24.32
C LEU A 348 -25.54 -23.11 23.55
N LYS A 349 -24.63 -22.21 23.15
CA LYS A 349 -23.35 -22.60 22.56
C LYS A 349 -22.48 -23.40 23.53
N ASN A 350 -22.44 -23.03 24.81
CA ASN A 350 -21.69 -23.75 25.84
C ASN A 350 -22.26 -25.15 26.11
N LYS A 351 -23.53 -25.41 25.76
CA LYS A 351 -24.14 -26.75 25.79
C LYS A 351 -23.86 -27.59 24.54
N GLY A 352 -23.05 -27.08 23.60
CA GLY A 352 -22.61 -27.80 22.40
C GLY A 352 -23.60 -27.76 21.23
N MET A 353 -24.63 -26.89 21.29
CA MET A 353 -25.62 -26.78 20.22
C MET A 353 -25.06 -26.05 18.98
N ASN A 354 -25.43 -26.51 17.79
CA ASN A 354 -25.06 -25.89 16.53
C ASN A 354 -26.00 -24.71 16.16
N GLY A 355 -25.64 -23.93 15.15
CA GLY A 355 -26.38 -22.72 14.77
C GLY A 355 -27.85 -22.96 14.36
N GLU A 356 -28.15 -24.11 13.76
CA GLU A 356 -29.53 -24.47 13.37
C GLU A 356 -30.38 -24.87 14.59
N GLU A 357 -29.80 -25.58 15.55
CA GLU A 357 -30.43 -25.96 16.81
C GLU A 357 -30.73 -24.75 17.70
N ILE A 358 -29.80 -23.79 17.75
CA ILE A 358 -29.97 -22.53 18.50
C ILE A 358 -31.13 -21.71 17.89
N ASN A 359 -31.18 -21.60 16.56
CA ASN A 359 -32.28 -20.91 15.89
C ASN A 359 -33.64 -21.59 16.14
N ALA A 360 -33.69 -22.93 16.13
CA ALA A 360 -34.90 -23.69 16.43
C ALA A 360 -35.33 -23.54 17.91
N ALA A 361 -34.39 -23.46 18.85
CA ALA A 361 -34.67 -23.25 20.27
C ALA A 361 -35.24 -21.85 20.53
N LEU A 362 -34.66 -20.81 19.92
CA LEU A 362 -35.09 -19.43 20.08
C LEU A 362 -36.44 -19.14 19.39
N ALA A 363 -36.75 -19.87 18.30
CA ALA A 363 -38.05 -19.77 17.62
C ALA A 363 -39.23 -20.33 18.45
N ARG A 364 -38.98 -21.28 19.36
CA ARG A 364 -40.03 -21.86 20.23
C ARG A 364 -40.49 -20.92 21.35
N ASP A 365 -39.64 -19.97 21.73
CA ASP A 365 -39.89 -19.03 22.83
C ASP A 365 -40.64 -17.74 22.39
N GLY A 366 -41.14 -17.70 21.15
CA GLY A 366 -42.03 -16.64 20.67
C GLY A 366 -41.39 -15.25 20.53
N LYS A 367 -40.07 -15.13 20.67
CA LYS A 367 -39.36 -13.86 20.50
C LYS A 367 -39.24 -13.54 19.00
N LYS A 368 -39.78 -12.38 18.59
CA LYS A 368 -39.82 -11.86 17.22
C LYS A 368 -38.46 -11.39 16.68
N ALA A 369 -37.39 -12.14 16.94
CA ALA A 369 -36.09 -11.89 16.30
C ALA A 369 -35.90 -12.94 15.22
N LYS A 370 -35.86 -12.53 13.96
CA LYS A 370 -35.51 -13.43 12.87
C LYS A 370 -34.00 -13.61 12.87
N ILE A 371 -33.53 -14.54 13.70
CA ILE A 371 -32.10 -14.81 13.87
C ILE A 371 -31.60 -15.63 12.67
N SER A 372 -30.85 -14.98 11.79
CA SER A 372 -30.13 -15.65 10.70
C SER A 372 -28.66 -15.76 11.09
N LEU A 373 -28.22 -16.95 11.50
CA LEU A 373 -26.82 -17.26 11.70
C LEU A 373 -26.22 -17.75 10.38
N LYS A 374 -25.66 -16.84 9.57
CA LYS A 374 -24.78 -17.20 8.45
C LYS A 374 -23.36 -16.81 8.81
N ALA A 375 -22.44 -17.78 8.76
CA ALA A 375 -21.00 -17.53 8.88
C ALA A 375 -20.56 -16.67 10.10
N GLY A 376 -21.27 -16.76 11.23
CA GLY A 376 -20.92 -16.05 12.47
C GLY A 376 -21.50 -14.64 12.60
N GLU A 377 -22.33 -14.18 11.66
CA GLU A 377 -23.08 -12.93 11.77
C GLU A 377 -24.43 -13.16 12.45
N LEU A 378 -24.83 -12.25 13.35
CA LEU A 378 -26.11 -12.26 14.05
C LEU A 378 -26.95 -11.09 13.53
N GLU A 379 -27.98 -11.39 12.74
CA GLU A 379 -28.95 -10.40 12.28
C GLU A 379 -30.14 -10.40 13.25
N VAL A 380 -30.40 -9.26 13.90
CA VAL A 380 -31.50 -9.10 14.87
C VAL A 380 -32.45 -8.06 14.34
N GLU A 381 -33.60 -8.51 13.86
CA GLU A 381 -34.71 -7.64 13.48
C GLU A 381 -35.51 -7.33 14.76
N LEU A 382 -35.40 -6.11 15.27
CA LEU A 382 -36.19 -5.62 16.40
C LEU A 382 -37.46 -4.97 15.83
N ALA A 383 -38.64 -5.35 16.35
CA ALA A 383 -39.94 -4.87 15.87
C ALA A 383 -40.27 -3.44 16.31
#